data_AF-A0A8X6TXF3-F1
#
_entry.id   AF-A0A8X6TXF3-F1
#
_cell.length_a   1.000
_cell.length_b   1.000
_cell.length_c   1.000
_cell.angle_alpha   90.00
_cell.angle_beta   90.00
_cell.angle_gamma   90.00
#
_symmetry.space_group_name_H-M   'P 1'
#
loop_
_entity.id
_entity.type
_entity.pdbx_description
1 polymer ?
#
loop_
_entity_poly.entity_id
_entity_poly.type
_entity_poly.pdbx_seq_one_letter_code
_entity_poly.pdbx_strand_id
1 'polypeptide(L)'
;MEPVHISCSEDYVSEDEVEQKICKLCFNELNVQREREKSKKCLGIQAKKMKLMSDKSNSEASVGFTVRIPVPEVDRGKGDAKSILAIIIKNSEEGFFQLGTRNGRIKQLYSRSQFSVCEQKLIQIEEVPM
;
A
#
# COMPACT_ATOMS: atom_id res chain seq x y z
N MET A 1 -3.09 -34.23 -27.65
CA MET A 1 -2.70 -33.23 -28.65
C MET A 1 -1.84 -32.20 -27.94
N GLU A 2 -0.53 -32.29 -28.09
CA GLU A 2 0.38 -31.26 -27.58
C GLU A 2 0.17 -29.97 -28.39
N PRO A 3 0.09 -28.78 -27.75
CA PRO A 3 -0.06 -27.54 -28.50
C PRO A 3 1.21 -27.30 -29.31
N VAL A 4 1.08 -27.36 -30.63
CA VAL A 4 2.19 -27.22 -31.58
C VAL A 4 2.72 -25.79 -31.50
N HIS A 5 3.78 -25.60 -30.72
CA HIS A 5 4.60 -24.40 -30.78
C HIS A 5 5.34 -24.44 -32.13
N ILE A 6 4.77 -23.82 -33.16
CA ILE A 6 5.45 -23.63 -34.45
C ILE A 6 6.71 -22.80 -34.15
N SER A 7 7.87 -23.43 -34.31
CA SER A 7 9.19 -22.96 -33.86
C SER A 7 9.38 -21.46 -34.08
N CYS A 8 9.60 -20.71 -33.00
CA CYS A 8 10.08 -19.33 -33.08
C CYS A 8 11.58 -19.40 -33.42
N SER A 9 12.03 -18.62 -34.39
CA SER A 9 13.41 -18.63 -34.87
C SER A 9 14.00 -17.22 -34.91
N GLU A 10 15.31 -17.15 -34.73
CA GLU A 10 16.11 -15.97 -35.03
C GLU A 10 16.61 -16.11 -36.45
N ASP A 11 16.14 -15.24 -37.34
CA ASP A 11 16.58 -15.21 -38.73
C ASP A 11 17.59 -14.05 -38.86
N TYR A 12 18.77 -14.34 -39.40
CA TYR A 12 19.79 -13.32 -39.68
C TYR A 12 19.50 -12.65 -41.02
N VAL A 13 19.16 -11.37 -40.99
CA VAL A 13 18.89 -10.58 -42.21
C VAL A 13 20.21 -9.98 -42.75
N SER A 14 21.21 -9.79 -41.88
CA SER A 14 22.60 -9.40 -42.21
C SER A 14 23.57 -9.75 -41.05
N GLU A 15 24.89 -9.54 -41.21
CA GLU A 15 25.92 -9.87 -40.19
C GLU A 15 25.67 -9.21 -38.81
N ASP A 16 24.85 -8.15 -38.73
CA ASP A 16 24.56 -7.41 -37.50
C ASP A 16 23.06 -7.22 -37.15
N GLU A 17 22.12 -7.70 -37.99
CA GLU A 17 20.66 -7.55 -37.74
C GLU A 17 19.93 -8.89 -37.62
N VAL A 18 19.43 -9.18 -36.42
CA VAL A 18 18.64 -10.38 -36.09
C VAL A 18 17.16 -10.02 -36.04
N GLU A 19 16.36 -10.62 -36.93
CA GLU A 19 14.90 -10.48 -36.89
C GLU A 19 14.28 -11.72 -36.22
N GLN A 20 13.67 -11.53 -35.06
CA GLN A 20 13.01 -12.60 -34.32
C GLN A 20 11.62 -12.87 -34.88
N LYS A 21 11.45 -14.04 -35.51
CA LYS A 21 10.17 -14.49 -36.02
C LYS A 21 9.41 -15.24 -34.92
N ILE A 22 8.48 -14.54 -34.30
CA ILE A 22 7.62 -15.08 -33.24
C ILE A 22 6.27 -15.56 -33.79
N CYS A 23 5.80 -16.70 -33.30
CA CYS A 23 4.47 -17.21 -33.64
C CYS A 23 3.36 -16.39 -32.96
N LYS A 24 2.11 -16.53 -33.44
CA LYS A 24 0.95 -15.80 -32.89
C LYS A 24 0.73 -16.06 -31.39
N LEU A 25 1.04 -17.26 -30.90
CA LEU A 25 0.91 -17.61 -29.48
C LEU A 25 1.92 -16.82 -28.63
N CYS A 26 3.21 -16.83 -29.00
CA CYS A 26 4.25 -16.06 -28.32
C CYS A 26 4.01 -14.54 -28.40
N PHE A 27 3.55 -14.04 -29.55
CA PHE A 27 3.18 -12.64 -29.69
C PHE A 27 2.03 -12.24 -28.75
N ASN A 28 1.01 -13.09 -28.61
CA ASN A 28 -0.07 -12.86 -27.68
C ASN A 28 0.41 -12.91 -26.22
N GLU A 29 1.30 -13.84 -25.88
CA GLU A 29 1.90 -13.90 -24.54
C GLU A 29 2.68 -12.62 -24.21
N LEU A 30 3.53 -12.14 -25.13
CA LEU A 30 4.25 -10.88 -24.99
C LEU A 30 3.28 -9.69 -24.83
N ASN A 31 2.19 -9.66 -25.59
CA ASN A 31 1.17 -8.63 -25.46
C ASN A 31 0.48 -8.68 -24.08
N VAL A 32 0.12 -9.87 -23.61
CA VAL A 32 -0.49 -10.06 -22.29
C VAL A 32 0.46 -9.60 -21.19
N GLN A 33 1.76 -9.96 -21.27
CA GLN A 33 2.76 -9.50 -20.31
C GLN A 33 2.89 -7.96 -20.34
N ARG A 34 2.98 -7.36 -21.53
CA ARG A 34 3.07 -5.90 -21.70
C ARG A 34 1.87 -5.18 -21.11
N GLU A 35 0.65 -5.65 -21.37
CA GLU A 35 -0.58 -5.04 -20.84
C GLU A 35 -0.70 -5.24 -19.32
N ARG A 36 -0.22 -6.36 -18.77
CA ARG A 36 -0.13 -6.56 -17.30
C ARG A 36 0.83 -5.57 -16.66
N GLU A 37 2.00 -5.34 -17.26
CA GLU A 37 2.96 -4.37 -16.76
C GLU A 37 2.42 -2.93 -16.82
N LYS A 38 1.80 -2.55 -17.94
CA LYS A 38 1.13 -1.25 -18.08
C LYS A 38 0.05 -1.09 -17.00
N SER A 39 -0.79 -2.10 -16.83
CA SER A 39 -1.85 -2.11 -15.83
C SER A 39 -1.29 -1.95 -14.41
N LYS A 40 -0.21 -2.66 -14.05
CA LYS A 40 0.49 -2.52 -12.76
C LYS A 40 0.99 -1.09 -12.53
N LYS A 41 1.58 -0.47 -13.56
CA LYS A 41 2.05 0.93 -13.50
C LYS A 41 0.89 1.90 -13.27
N CYS A 42 -0.19 1.77 -14.05
CA CYS A 42 -1.38 2.62 -13.92
C CYS A 42 -2.04 2.49 -12.54
N LEU A 43 -2.18 1.26 -12.03
CA LEU A 43 -2.70 1.01 -10.68
C LEU A 43 -1.82 1.66 -9.60
N GLY A 44 -0.49 1.59 -9.75
CA GLY A 44 0.43 2.27 -8.84
C GLY A 44 0.28 3.79 -8.83
N ILE A 45 0.09 4.41 -10.00
CA ILE A 45 -0.17 5.85 -10.14
C ILE A 45 -1.52 6.21 -9.49
N GLN A 46 -2.55 5.41 -9.75
CA GLN A 46 -3.88 5.61 -9.18
C GLN A 46 -3.87 5.50 -7.66
N ALA A 47 -3.18 4.49 -7.10
CA ALA A 47 -3.03 4.31 -5.66
C ALA A 47 -2.35 5.53 -5.00
N LYS A 48 -1.29 6.08 -5.62
CA LYS A 48 -0.64 7.31 -5.14
C LYS A 48 -1.61 8.50 -5.15
N LYS A 49 -2.39 8.67 -6.23
CA LYS A 49 -3.39 9.73 -6.33
C LYS A 49 -4.49 9.60 -5.27
N MET A 50 -5.00 8.38 -5.07
CA MET A 50 -6.02 8.09 -4.04
C MET A 50 -5.50 8.42 -2.64
N LYS A 51 -4.25 8.03 -2.34
CA LYS A 51 -3.61 8.36 -1.06
C LYS A 51 -3.54 9.88 -0.84
N LEU A 52 -3.00 10.62 -1.81
CA LEU A 52 -2.89 12.08 -1.71
C LEU A 52 -4.25 12.77 -1.51
N MET A 53 -5.29 12.31 -2.21
CA MET A 53 -6.64 12.84 -2.02
C MET A 53 -7.18 12.53 -0.62
N SER A 54 -6.96 11.32 -0.13
CA SER A 54 -7.37 10.93 1.22
C SER A 54 -6.62 11.68 2.31
N ASP A 55 -5.32 11.92 2.13
CA ASP A 55 -4.52 12.68 3.08
C ASP A 55 -4.99 14.15 3.13
N LYS A 56 -5.36 14.72 1.97
CA LYS A 56 -5.89 16.09 1.88
C LYS A 56 -7.27 16.26 2.53
N SER A 57 -8.13 15.24 2.50
CA SER A 57 -9.46 15.31 3.12
C SER A 57 -9.43 15.17 4.64
N ASN A 58 -8.34 14.64 5.20
CA ASN A 58 -8.21 14.38 6.62
C ASN A 58 -7.43 15.51 7.30
N SER A 59 -7.77 15.83 8.55
CA SER A 59 -7.04 16.86 9.31
C SER A 59 -5.58 16.50 9.48
N GLU A 60 -4.67 17.47 9.54
CA GLU A 60 -3.25 17.17 9.72
C GLU A 60 -3.00 16.45 11.06
N ALA A 61 -2.04 15.52 11.05
CA ALA A 61 -1.65 14.74 12.22
C ALA A 61 -0.13 14.78 12.38
N SER A 62 0.33 15.20 13.56
CA SER A 62 1.75 15.34 13.88
C SER A 62 2.15 14.43 15.05
N VAL A 63 3.46 14.21 15.17
CA VAL A 63 4.03 13.45 16.29
C VAL A 63 3.62 14.09 17.62
N GLY A 64 3.19 13.26 18.58
CA GLY A 64 2.71 13.70 19.89
C GLY A 64 1.22 14.01 19.97
N PHE A 65 0.47 13.92 18.86
CA PHE A 65 -0.98 14.06 18.92
C PHE A 65 -1.64 12.77 19.40
N THR A 66 -2.65 12.92 20.28
CA THR A 66 -3.53 11.82 20.64
C THR A 66 -4.47 11.53 19.48
N VAL A 67 -4.62 10.26 19.14
CA VAL A 67 -5.46 9.77 18.07
C VAL A 67 -6.38 8.68 18.58
N ARG A 68 -7.51 8.52 17.91
CA ARG A 68 -8.52 7.51 18.16
C ARG A 68 -8.58 6.54 16.99
N ILE A 69 -8.32 5.27 17.27
CA ILE A 69 -8.34 4.18 16.30
C ILE A 69 -9.66 3.41 16.49
N PRO A 70 -10.53 3.32 15.47
CA PRO A 70 -11.76 2.53 15.58
C PRO A 70 -11.42 1.03 15.60
N VAL A 71 -12.08 0.29 16.50
CA VAL A 71 -11.99 -1.18 16.54
C VAL A 71 -13.17 -1.73 15.73
N PRO A 72 -12.93 -2.61 14.74
CA PRO A 72 -14.00 -3.16 13.92
C PRO A 72 -14.90 -4.05 14.76
N GLU A 73 -16.14 -4.20 14.33
CA GLU A 73 -17.17 -4.90 15.11
C GLU A 73 -16.87 -6.39 15.29
N VAL A 74 -16.18 -7.02 14.33
CA VAL A 74 -15.75 -8.42 14.41
C VAL A 74 -14.76 -8.69 15.54
N ASP A 75 -13.97 -7.68 15.91
CA ASP A 75 -12.97 -7.77 16.97
C ASP A 75 -13.54 -7.27 18.31
N ARG A 76 -14.81 -6.83 18.34
CA ARG A 76 -15.42 -6.14 19.48
C ARG A 76 -16.50 -6.99 20.15
N GLY A 77 -16.32 -7.30 21.43
CA GLY A 77 -17.36 -7.87 22.28
C GLY A 77 -18.50 -6.88 22.59
N LYS A 78 -19.63 -7.38 23.09
CA LYS A 78 -20.86 -6.58 23.33
C LYS A 78 -20.68 -5.43 24.35
N GLY A 79 -19.59 -5.40 25.12
CA GLY A 79 -19.27 -4.34 26.08
C GLY A 79 -17.95 -3.60 25.81
N ASP A 80 -17.23 -3.96 24.75
CA ASP A 80 -15.89 -3.43 24.52
C ASP A 80 -15.92 -2.01 23.97
N ALA A 81 -14.87 -1.25 24.26
CA ALA A 81 -14.73 0.11 23.76
C ALA A 81 -14.71 0.11 22.22
N LYS A 82 -15.42 1.07 21.62
CA LYS A 82 -15.49 1.20 20.14
C LYS A 82 -14.17 1.65 19.50
N SER A 83 -13.21 2.08 20.32
CA SER A 83 -11.98 2.69 19.84
C SER A 83 -10.88 2.67 20.88
N ILE A 84 -9.65 2.58 20.40
CA ILE A 84 -8.42 2.66 21.20
C ILE A 84 -7.87 4.07 21.10
N LEU A 85 -7.41 4.63 22.23
CA LEU A 85 -6.64 5.87 22.26
C LEU A 85 -5.17 5.56 22.14
N ALA A 86 -4.49 6.26 21.24
CA ALA A 86 -3.07 6.11 20.98
C ALA A 86 -2.43 7.48 20.74
N ILE A 87 -1.10 7.54 20.70
CA ILE A 87 -0.32 8.72 20.36
C ILE A 87 0.56 8.42 19.14
N ILE A 88 0.76 9.42 18.29
CA ILE A 88 1.66 9.31 17.14
C ILE A 88 3.10 9.41 17.65
N ILE A 89 3.89 8.35 17.46
CA ILE A 89 5.30 8.29 17.88
C ILE A 89 6.23 8.76 16.76
N LYS A 90 6.01 8.25 15.55
CA LYS A 90 6.90 8.48 14.41
C LYS A 90 6.13 8.42 13.11
N ASN A 91 6.58 9.19 12.12
CA ASN A 91 6.12 9.10 10.74
C ASN A 91 7.17 8.37 9.90
N SER A 92 6.73 7.45 9.05
CA SER A 92 7.56 6.81 8.04
C SER A 92 7.72 7.73 6.82
N GLU A 93 8.80 7.56 6.06
CA GLU A 93 9.08 8.31 4.83
C GLU A 93 7.96 8.13 3.78
N GLU A 94 7.29 6.98 3.81
CA GLU A 94 6.15 6.67 2.94
C GLU A 94 4.82 7.29 3.43
N GLY A 95 4.83 8.11 4.50
CA GLY A 95 3.65 8.79 5.04
C GLY A 95 2.70 7.89 5.83
N PHE A 96 3.24 6.83 6.45
CA PHE A 96 2.52 6.04 7.45
C PHE A 96 2.91 6.44 8.87
N PHE A 97 2.04 6.16 9.83
CA PHE A 97 2.16 6.59 11.23
C PHE A 97 2.38 5.37 12.14
N GLN A 98 3.43 5.45 12.96
CA GLN A 98 3.70 4.51 14.05
C GLN A 98 2.98 5.02 15.30
N LEU A 99 2.09 4.19 15.85
CA LEU A 99 1.25 4.56 16.99
C LEU A 99 1.68 3.86 18.29
N GLY A 100 1.42 4.51 19.41
CA GLY A 100 1.72 4.02 20.75
C GLY A 100 0.55 4.15 21.70
N THR A 101 0.42 3.22 22.62
CA THR A 101 -0.53 3.28 23.74
C THR A 101 0.25 3.22 25.05
N ARG A 102 -0.41 3.42 26.19
CA ARG A 102 0.20 3.20 27.51
C ARG A 102 0.69 1.77 27.73
N ASN A 103 0.19 0.82 26.94
CA ASN A 103 0.58 -0.59 26.97
C ASN A 103 1.76 -0.90 26.03
N GLY A 104 2.24 0.09 25.28
CA GLY A 104 3.35 -0.06 24.34
C GLY A 104 2.99 0.30 22.90
N ARG A 105 3.93 0.00 22.00
CA ARG A 105 3.87 0.38 20.58
C ARG A 105 3.04 -0.60 19.76
N ILE A 106 2.16 -0.09 18.91
CA ILE A 106 1.35 -0.92 18.01
C ILE A 106 2.23 -1.37 16.85
N LYS A 107 2.36 -2.68 16.61
CA LYS A 107 3.27 -3.22 15.57
C LYS A 107 2.93 -2.77 14.15
N GLN A 108 1.65 -2.52 13.88
CA GLN A 108 1.16 -2.09 12.59
C GLN A 108 1.37 -0.58 12.37
N LEU A 109 1.73 -0.22 11.14
CA LEU A 109 1.74 1.16 10.65
C LEU A 109 0.35 1.56 10.14
N TYR A 110 -0.06 2.80 10.44
CA TYR A 110 -1.38 3.32 10.09
C TYR A 110 -1.32 4.37 8.99
N SER A 111 -2.29 4.36 8.08
CA SER A 111 -2.52 5.50 7.19
C SER A 111 -3.30 6.59 7.91
N ARG A 112 -3.27 7.82 7.39
CA ARG A 112 -4.01 8.94 7.99
C ARG A 112 -5.52 8.65 8.06
N SER A 113 -6.09 7.95 7.10
CA SER A 113 -7.51 7.61 7.05
C SER A 113 -7.99 6.63 8.11
N GLN A 114 -7.09 5.87 8.75
CA GLN A 114 -7.45 4.82 9.69
C GLN A 114 -7.68 5.31 11.12
N PHE A 115 -7.44 6.58 11.42
CA PHE A 115 -7.64 7.15 12.74
C PHE A 115 -8.17 8.58 12.66
N SER A 116 -8.75 9.06 13.76
CA SER A 116 -9.13 10.46 13.93
C SER A 116 -8.23 11.12 14.97
N VAL A 117 -7.77 12.35 14.70
CA VAL A 117 -7.03 13.14 15.68
C VAL A 117 -7.97 13.61 16.78
N CYS A 118 -7.55 13.49 18.03
CA CYS A 118 -8.24 14.07 19.18
C CYS A 118 -7.68 15.46 19.48
N GLU A 119 -8.56 16.42 19.74
CA GLU A 119 -8.16 17.79 20.11
C GLU A 119 -7.49 17.84 21.49
N GLN A 120 -7.86 16.91 22.38
CA GLN A 120 -7.33 16.80 23.73
C GLN A 120 -6.09 15.90 23.76
N LYS A 121 -5.04 16.34 24.47
CA LYS A 121 -3.86 15.53 24.77
C LYS A 121 -4.14 14.63 25.97
N LEU A 122 -4.55 13.39 25.71
CA LEU A 122 -4.93 12.42 26.76
C LEU A 122 -3.79 11.48 27.15
N ILE A 123 -2.82 11.32 26.26
CA ILE A 123 -1.63 10.48 26.43
C ILE A 123 -0.42 11.34 26.06
N GLN A 124 0.68 11.19 26.79
CA GLN A 124 1.97 11.82 26.47
C GLN A 124 2.93 10.79 25.87
N ILE A 125 3.96 11.25 25.14
CA ILE A 125 4.91 10.35 24.45
C ILE A 125 5.69 9.52 25.47
N GLU A 126 6.00 10.14 26.60
CA GLU A 126 6.77 9.58 27.71
C GLU A 126 6.02 8.45 28.43
N GLU A 127 4.68 8.44 28.35
CA GLU A 127 3.84 7.39 28.93
C GLU A 127 3.83 6.10 28.09
N VAL A 128 4.40 6.11 26.88
CA VAL A 128 4.45 4.94 25.99
C VAL A 128 5.73 4.15 26.28
N PRO A 129 5.64 2.93 26.84
CA PRO A 129 6.81 2.10 27.04
C PRO A 129 7.47 1.75 25.70
N MET A 130 8.81 1.77 25.68
CA MET A 130 9.62 1.53 24.49
C MET A 130 9.50 0.11 23.94
#